data_AF-A0A3D2J1C1-F1
#
_entry.id   AF-A0A3D2J1C1-F1
#
_cell.length_a   1.000
_cell.length_b   1.000
_cell.length_c   1.000
_cell.angle_alpha   90.00
_cell.angle_beta   90.00
_cell.angle_gamma   90.00
#
_symmetry.space_group_name_H-M   'P 1'
#
loop_
_entity.id
_entity.type
_entity.pdbx_description
1 polymer ?
#
loop_
_entity_poly.entity_id
_entity_poly.type
_entity_poly.pdbx_seq_one_letter_code
_entity_poly.pdbx_strand_id
1 'polypeptide(L)' 'LVLDEPTSSLPEAEVSLLFDVLNRLRARGVGMIYVTHRLDEVFRLTNRVTVLRDG' A
#
# COMPACT_ATOMS: atom_id res chain seq x y z
N LEU A 1 10.83 -2.39 -0.43
CA LEU A 1 9.74 -3.29 -0.91
C LEU A 1 8.92 -2.51 -1.93
N VAL A 2 8.56 -3.10 -3.06
CA VAL A 2 7.65 -2.46 -4.03
C VAL A 2 6.44 -3.37 -4.17
N LEU A 3 5.23 -2.83 -4.01
CA LEU A 3 3.98 -3.52 -4.27
C LEU A 3 3.21 -2.77 -5.33
N ASP A 4 2.75 -3.49 -6.35
CA ASP A 4 1.99 -2.95 -7.46
C ASP A 4 0.59 -3.56 -7.47
N GLU A 5 -0.43 -2.74 -7.20
CA GLU A 5 -1.83 -3.12 -7.07
C GLU A 5 -2.08 -4.41 -6.23
N PRO A 6 -1.47 -4.54 -5.03
CA PRO A 6 -1.42 -5.82 -4.31
C PRO A 6 -2.78 -6.26 -3.75
N THR A 7 -3.78 -5.39 -3.72
CA THR A 7 -5.14 -5.66 -3.23
C THR A 7 -6.14 -5.97 -4.34
N SER A 8 -5.74 -5.84 -5.61
CA SER A 8 -6.64 -5.95 -6.77
C SER A 8 -7.39 -7.29 -6.85
N SER A 9 -6.73 -8.38 -6.43
CA SER A 9 -7.29 -9.74 -6.42
C SER A 9 -7.65 -10.26 -5.02
N LEU A 10 -7.55 -9.43 -3.98
CA LEU A 10 -7.74 -9.87 -2.60
C LEU A 10 -9.17 -9.60 -2.11
N PRO A 11 -9.80 -10.55 -1.40
CA PRO A 11 -11.00 -10.28 -0.61
C PRO A 11 -10.72 -9.22 0.48
N GLU A 12 -11.74 -8.48 0.88
CA GLU A 12 -11.61 -7.39 1.88
C GLU A 12 -10.99 -7.83 3.21
N ALA A 13 -11.32 -9.05 3.65
CA ALA A 13 -10.71 -9.66 4.85
C ALA A 13 -9.19 -9.86 4.70
N GLU A 14 -8.72 -10.22 3.51
CA GLU A 14 -7.30 -10.44 3.23
C GLU A 14 -6.55 -9.12 3.03
N VAL A 15 -7.22 -8.07 2.54
CA VAL A 15 -6.66 -6.71 2.48
C VAL A 15 -6.25 -6.23 3.88
N SER A 16 -7.09 -6.51 4.88
CA SER A 16 -6.79 -6.12 6.27
C SER A 16 -5.53 -6.82 6.80
N LEU A 17 -5.37 -8.11 6.48
CA LEU A 17 -4.17 -8.86 6.86
C LEU A 17 -2.91 -8.32 6.16
N LEU A 18 -3.01 -7.97 4.88
CA LEU A 18 -1.92 -7.33 4.14
C LEU A 18 -1.50 -6.03 4.84
N PHE A 19 -2.46 -5.19 5.23
CA PHE A 19 -2.18 -3.91 5.88
C PHE A 19 -1.48 -4.10 7.23
N ASP A 20 -1.89 -5.09 8.01
CA ASP A 20 -1.21 -5.44 9.27
C ASP A 20 0.26 -5.83 9.05
N VAL A 21 0.55 -6.61 8.00
CA VAL A 21 1.92 -7.00 7.65
C VAL A 21 2.73 -5.78 7.22
N LEU A 22 2.17 -4.92 6.36
CA LEU A 22 2.83 -3.70 5.90
C LEU A 22 3.14 -2.76 7.06
N ASN A 23 2.21 -2.60 8.01
CA ASN A 23 2.42 -1.78 9.20
C ASN A 23 3.55 -2.32 10.09
N ARG A 24 3.66 -3.64 10.27
CA ARG A 24 4.78 -4.25 11.01
C ARG A 24 6.12 -4.03 10.32
N LEU A 25 6.16 -4.13 8.99
CA LEU A 25 7.37 -3.85 8.21
C LEU A 25 7.77 -2.38 8.31
N ARG A 26 6.80 -1.46 8.21
CA ARG A 26 7.01 -0.03 8.42
C ARG A 26 7.57 0.26 9.81
N ALA A 27 7.02 -0.36 10.86
CA ALA A 27 7.50 -0.21 12.24
C ALA A 27 8.96 -0.67 12.44
N ARG A 28 9.43 -1.60 11.59
CA ARG A 28 10.83 -2.05 11.55
C ARG A 28 11.74 -1.17 10.70
N GLY A 29 11.25 -0.04 10.20
CA GLY A 29 12.01 0.89 9.37
C GLY A 29 12.19 0.45 7.91
N VAL A 30 11.38 -0.50 7.43
CA VAL A 30 11.47 -0.97 6.04
C VAL A 30 10.84 0.06 5.10
N GLY A 31 11.65 0.62 4.19
CA GLY A 31 11.17 1.49 3.12
C GLY A 31 10.33 0.73 2.09
N MET A 32 9.18 1.31 1.73
CA MET A 32 8.25 0.69 0.79
C MET A 32 7.64 1.70 -0.20
N ILE A 33 7.42 1.22 -1.42
CA ILE A 33 6.64 1.89 -2.47
C ILE A 33 5.38 1.06 -2.66
N TYR A 34 4.23 1.72 -2.61
CA TYR A 34 2.92 1.10 -2.76
C TYR A 34 2.19 1.81 -3.91
N VAL A 35 1.92 1.09 -4.99
CA VAL A 35 1.23 1.61 -6.17
C VAL A 35 -0.21 1.13 -6.14
N THR A 36 -1.15 2.07 -6.20
CA THR A 36 -2.58 1.76 -6.27
C THR A 36 -3.38 2.93 -6.86
N HIS A 37 -4.50 2.62 -7.50
CA HIS A 37 -5.54 3.58 -7.86
C HIS A 37 -6.59 3.79 -6.75
N ARG A 38 -6.50 3.09 -5.62
CA ARG A 38 -7.48 3.14 -4.52
C ARG A 38 -7.09 4.17 -3.47
N LEU A 39 -7.82 5.29 -3.42
CA LEU A 39 -7.51 6.41 -2.52
C LEU A 39 -7.61 6.04 -1.03
N ASP A 40 -8.53 5.16 -0.64
CA ASP A 40 -8.65 4.71 0.76
C ASP A 40 -7.37 4.04 1.27
N GLU A 41 -6.68 3.31 0.39
CA GLU A 41 -5.42 2.63 0.73
C GLU A 41 -4.27 3.65 0.84
N VAL A 42 -4.25 4.65 -0.06
CA VAL A 42 -3.29 5.76 -0.03
C VAL A 42 -3.38 6.49 1.32
N PHE A 43 -4.58 6.88 1.74
CA PHE A 43 -4.78 7.60 3.00
C PHE A 43 -4.46 6.77 4.25
N ARG A 44 -4.63 5.45 4.19
CA ARG A 44 -4.35 4.54 5.31
C ARG A 44 -2.86 4.23 5.46
N LEU A 45 -2.13 4.03 4.36
CA LEU A 45 -0.78 3.45 4.41
C LEU A 45 0.34 4.47 4.26
N THR A 46 0.13 5.54 3.47
CA THR A 46 1.23 6.34 2.94
C THR A 46 1.56 7.55 3.78
N ASN A 47 2.86 7.87 3.88
CA ASN A 47 3.33 9.12 4.48
C ASN A 47 3.58 10.21 3.43
N ARG A 48 3.84 9.81 2.19
CA ARG A 48 4.11 10.68 1.04
C ARG A 48 3.44 10.06 -0.18
N VAL A 49 2.88 10.92 -1.01
CA VAL A 49 2.17 10.52 -2.23
C VAL A 49 2.82 11.23 -3.42
N THR A 50 3.00 10.48 -4.50
CA THR A 50 3.38 11.00 -5.81
C THR A 50 2.32 10.57 -6.79
N VAL A 51 1.86 11.50 -7.64
CA VAL A 51 0.90 11.22 -8.71
C VAL A 51 1.67 11.21 -10.03
N LEU A 52 1.56 10.12 -10.78
CA LEU A 52 2.05 10.05 -12.14
C LEU A 52 0.87 10.31 -13.08
N ARG A 53 1.04 11.26 -14.00
CA ARG A 53 0.06 11.61 -15.03
C ARG A 53 0.81 11.80 -16.34
N ASP A 54 0.32 11.16 -17.39
CA ASP A 54 0.87 11.26 -18.75
C ASP A 54 2.33 10.79 -18.94
N GLY A 55 2.86 9.97 -18.00
CA GLY A 55 4.16 9.30 -18.11
C GLY A 55 5.34 10.14 -17.65
#